data_AF-A0A920B2M8-F1
#
_entry.id   AF-A0A920B2M8-F1
#
_cell.length_a   1.000
_cell.length_b   1.000
_cell.length_c   1.000
_cell.angle_alpha   90.00
_cell.angle_beta   90.00
_cell.angle_gamma   90.00
#
_symmetry.space_group_name_H-M   'P 1'
#
loop_
_entity.id
_entity.type
_entity.pdbx_description
1 polymer ?
#
loop_
_entity_poly.entity_id
_entity_poly.type
_entity_poly.pdbx_seq_one_letter_code
_entity_poly.pdbx_strand_id
1 'polypeptide(L)'
;MIPSLINDVDLLVNCTSCGMNGKNPLAIELSSMNKKSLVYDIVYEPALTPLMKLAVDNKLKNTNGFYMLARQAAESFYRWFGIMPEDSHINEIIKILKND
;
A
#
# COMPACT_ATOMS: atom_id res chain seq x y z
N MET A 1 -14.83 -0.78 18.80
CA MET A 1 -14.32 0.54 19.25
C MET A 1 -13.35 1.15 18.21
N ILE A 2 -13.82 1.28 16.96
CA ILE A 2 -13.15 1.91 15.79
C ILE A 2 -14.19 2.59 14.84
N PRO A 3 -15.48 2.17 14.74
CA PRO A 3 -16.38 2.73 13.72
C PRO A 3 -16.61 4.24 13.77
N SER A 4 -16.56 4.87 14.96
CA SER A 4 -16.81 6.31 15.08
C SER A 4 -15.67 7.19 14.60
N LEU A 5 -14.43 6.66 14.57
CA LEU A 5 -13.25 7.43 14.18
C LEU A 5 -13.08 7.48 12.66
N ILE A 6 -13.57 6.47 11.93
CA ILE A 6 -13.29 6.33 10.49
C ILE A 6 -13.86 7.48 9.65
N ASN A 7 -14.88 8.19 10.16
CA ASN A 7 -15.53 9.30 9.47
C ASN A 7 -14.60 10.52 9.32
N ASP A 8 -13.73 10.73 10.30
CA ASP A 8 -12.85 11.90 10.40
C ASP A 8 -11.39 11.57 10.07
N VAL A 9 -11.14 10.41 9.47
CA VAL A 9 -9.80 9.97 9.07
C VAL A 9 -9.52 10.37 7.62
N ASP A 10 -8.47 11.14 7.40
CA ASP A 10 -7.97 11.48 6.05
C ASP A 10 -7.08 10.38 5.44
N LEU A 11 -6.40 9.59 6.29
CA LEU A 11 -5.48 8.53 5.86
C LEU A 11 -5.59 7.31 6.77
N LEU A 12 -5.99 6.18 6.19
CA LEU A 12 -5.91 4.87 6.83
C LEU A 12 -4.68 4.13 6.28
N VAL A 13 -3.79 3.67 7.16
CA VAL A 13 -2.64 2.85 6.77
C VAL A 13 -2.72 1.48 7.43
N ASN A 14 -2.74 0.40 6.64
CA ASN A 14 -2.53 -0.95 7.16
C ASN A 14 -1.02 -1.23 7.19
N CYS A 15 -0.46 -1.33 8.39
CA CYS A 15 0.94 -1.73 8.62
C CYS A 15 1.07 -3.15 9.21
N THR A 16 -0.02 -3.93 9.20
CA THR A 16 -0.03 -5.29 9.74
C THR A 16 0.17 -6.33 8.63
N SER A 17 0.31 -7.60 9.02
CA SER A 17 0.32 -8.71 8.05
C SER A 17 -1.07 -9.11 7.53
N CYS A 18 -2.14 -8.46 7.99
CA CYS A 18 -3.50 -8.76 7.51
C CYS A 18 -3.60 -8.43 6.02
N GLY A 19 -4.19 -9.34 5.25
CA GLY A 19 -4.30 -9.22 3.79
C GLY A 19 -3.15 -9.84 2.99
N MET A 20 -2.06 -10.28 3.63
CA MET A 20 -1.04 -11.11 2.97
C MET A 20 -1.59 -12.50 2.64
N ASN A 21 -0.98 -13.20 1.68
CA ASN A 21 -1.33 -14.58 1.32
C ASN A 21 -1.34 -15.50 2.57
N GLY A 22 -2.46 -16.20 2.77
CA GLY A 22 -2.66 -17.09 3.92
C GLY A 22 -2.89 -16.39 5.27
N LYS A 23 -3.06 -15.05 5.29
CA LYS A 23 -3.40 -14.29 6.50
C LYS A 23 -4.85 -13.80 6.47
N ASN A 24 -5.41 -13.60 7.66
CA ASN A 24 -6.77 -13.06 7.80
C ASN A 24 -6.86 -11.63 7.24
N PRO A 25 -8.02 -11.24 6.69
CA PRO A 25 -8.28 -9.85 6.30
C PRO A 25 -8.27 -8.92 7.52
N LEU A 26 -8.03 -7.63 7.28
CA LEU A 26 -8.20 -6.62 8.31
C LEU A 26 -9.69 -6.45 8.63
N ALA A 27 -10.07 -6.59 9.90
CA ALA A 27 -11.44 -6.42 10.35
C ALA A 27 -11.79 -4.92 10.45
N ILE A 28 -12.21 -4.32 9.34
CA ILE A 28 -12.54 -2.90 9.24
C ILE A 28 -13.68 -2.63 8.25
N GLU A 29 -14.48 -1.62 8.54
CA GLU A 29 -15.55 -1.12 7.68
C GLU A 29 -15.22 0.29 7.20
N LEU A 30 -15.39 0.54 5.89
CA LEU A 30 -15.04 1.81 5.24
C LEU A 30 -16.25 2.61 4.75
N SER A 31 -17.46 2.11 5.00
CA SER A 31 -18.71 2.66 4.47
C SER A 31 -18.94 4.12 4.83
N SER A 32 -18.53 4.52 6.04
CA SER A 32 -18.69 5.88 6.56
C SER A 32 -17.42 6.76 6.42
N MET A 33 -16.35 6.23 5.82
CA MET A 33 -15.11 6.98 5.58
C MET A 33 -15.34 8.10 4.55
N ASN A 34 -14.74 9.27 4.80
CA ASN A 34 -14.82 10.41 3.90
C ASN A 34 -14.23 10.06 2.51
N LYS A 35 -14.94 10.41 1.43
CA LYS A 35 -14.53 10.07 0.06
C LYS A 35 -13.25 10.78 -0.42
N LYS A 36 -12.80 11.80 0.31
CA LYS A 36 -11.51 12.47 0.05
C LYS A 36 -10.32 11.74 0.66
N SER A 37 -10.57 10.80 1.57
CA SER A 37 -9.54 10.07 2.31
C SER A 37 -8.82 9.05 1.43
N LEU A 38 -7.63 8.66 1.89
CA LEU A 38 -6.76 7.66 1.25
C LEU A 38 -6.67 6.40 2.11
N VAL A 39 -6.80 5.25 1.47
CA VAL A 39 -6.46 3.95 2.06
C VAL A 39 -5.10 3.51 1.52
N TYR A 40 -4.14 3.29 2.40
CA TYR A 40 -2.81 2.81 2.06
C TYR A 40 -2.56 1.45 2.71
N ASP A 41 -2.42 0.40 1.91
CA ASP A 41 -2.03 -0.91 2.40
C ASP A 41 -0.53 -1.14 2.12
N ILE A 42 0.32 -1.31 3.15
CA ILE A 42 1.75 -1.55 2.88
C ILE A 42 2.01 -2.95 2.31
N VAL A 43 1.02 -3.84 2.37
CA VAL A 43 1.08 -5.13 1.69
C VAL A 43 1.13 -4.88 0.18
N TYR A 44 2.11 -5.48 -0.50
CA TYR A 44 2.27 -5.39 -1.95
C TYR A 44 1.93 -6.69 -2.68
N GLU A 45 1.91 -7.82 -1.96
CA GLU A 45 1.57 -9.16 -2.48
C GLU A 45 0.57 -9.84 -1.53
N PRO A 46 -0.66 -10.13 -1.98
CA PRO A 46 -1.20 -9.90 -3.32
C PRO A 46 -1.41 -8.41 -3.64
N ALA A 47 -1.34 -8.04 -4.92
CA ALA A 47 -1.50 -6.65 -5.37
C ALA A 47 -2.86 -6.03 -4.97
N LEU A 48 -3.93 -6.85 -4.96
CA LEU A 48 -5.29 -6.47 -4.54
C LEU A 48 -5.67 -7.24 -3.27
N THR A 49 -5.36 -6.68 -2.11
CA THR A 49 -5.77 -7.24 -0.81
C THR A 49 -7.27 -7.03 -0.55
N PRO A 50 -7.86 -7.73 0.44
CA PRO A 50 -9.23 -7.47 0.87
C PRO A 50 -9.49 -6.01 1.28
N LEU A 51 -8.52 -5.34 1.91
CA LEU A 51 -8.63 -3.91 2.26
C LEU A 51 -8.67 -3.03 1.01
N MET A 52 -7.79 -3.31 0.05
CA MET A 52 -7.75 -2.59 -1.23
C MET A 52 -9.07 -2.77 -2.00
N LYS A 53 -9.62 -3.99 -2.00
CA LYS A 53 -10.94 -4.27 -2.59
C LYS A 53 -12.05 -3.49 -1.89
N LEU A 54 -12.09 -3.48 -0.55
CA LEU A 54 -13.05 -2.68 0.22
C LEU A 54 -12.95 -1.18 -0.11
N ALA A 55 -11.73 -0.66 -0.30
CA ALA A 55 -11.53 0.74 -0.68
C ALA A 55 -12.09 1.03 -2.09
N VAL A 56 -11.86 0.15 -3.06
CA VAL A 56 -12.45 0.24 -4.41
C VAL A 56 -13.98 0.20 -4.36
N ASP A 57 -14.55 -0.77 -3.64
CA ASP A 57 -16.01 -0.94 -3.49
C ASP A 57 -16.65 0.30 -2.85
N ASN A 58 -15.93 0.98 -1.96
CA ASN A 58 -16.36 2.22 -1.33
C ASN A 58 -15.98 3.50 -2.09
N LYS A 59 -15.41 3.40 -3.30
CA LYS A 59 -14.98 4.53 -4.14
C LYS A 59 -13.96 5.45 -3.45
N LEU A 60 -13.08 4.87 -2.64
CA LEU A 60 -11.99 5.57 -1.94
C LEU A 60 -10.72 5.54 -2.79
N LYS A 61 -9.91 6.61 -2.67
CA LYS A 61 -8.55 6.59 -3.19
C LYS A 61 -7.77 5.51 -2.44
N ASN A 62 -6.96 4.76 -3.15
CA ASN A 62 -6.17 3.69 -2.56
C ASN A 62 -4.81 3.51 -3.26
N THR A 63 -3.85 2.98 -2.51
CA THR A 63 -2.54 2.59 -3.04
C THR A 63 -1.96 1.47 -2.18
N ASN A 64 -1.00 0.72 -2.73
CA ASN A 64 -0.38 -0.41 -2.06
C ASN A 64 1.14 -0.23 -1.85
N GLY A 65 1.79 -1.17 -1.19
CA GLY A 65 3.20 -1.09 -0.82
C GLY A 65 4.21 -1.26 -1.96
N PHE A 66 3.78 -1.55 -3.20
CA PHE A 66 4.68 -1.96 -4.28
C PHE A 66 5.75 -0.91 -4.61
N TYR A 67 5.35 0.36 -4.73
CA TYR A 67 6.28 1.46 -5.00
C TYR A 67 7.21 1.74 -3.83
N MET A 68 6.71 1.55 -2.60
CA MET A 68 7.53 1.66 -1.39
C MET A 68 8.62 0.60 -1.39
N LEU A 69 8.30 -0.66 -1.76
CA LEU A 69 9.28 -1.74 -1.88
C LEU A 69 10.42 -1.39 -2.83
N ALA A 70 10.11 -0.88 -4.03
CA ALA A 70 11.13 -0.47 -4.99
C ALA A 70 12.04 0.66 -4.46
N ARG A 71 11.45 1.65 -3.77
CA ARG A 71 12.21 2.75 -3.16
C ARG A 71 13.07 2.27 -1.99
N GLN A 72 12.58 1.32 -1.19
CA GLN A 72 13.36 0.70 -0.11
C GLN A 72 14.53 -0.13 -0.64
N ALA A 73 14.37 -0.79 -1.79
CA ALA A 73 15.46 -1.49 -2.46
C ALA A 73 16.56 -0.52 -2.92
N ALA A 74 16.19 0.65 -3.45
CA ALA A 74 17.15 1.70 -3.81
C ALA A 74 17.93 2.22 -2.60
N GLU A 75 17.24 2.48 -1.48
CA GLU A 75 17.88 2.87 -0.21
C GLU A 75 18.84 1.80 0.32
N SER A 76 18.45 0.52 0.21
CA SER A 76 19.29 -0.61 0.61
C SER A 76 20.54 -0.72 -0.28
N PHE A 77 20.36 -0.54 -1.59
CA PHE A 77 21.46 -0.51 -2.56
C PHE A 77 22.46 0.62 -2.25
N TYR A 78 21.97 1.83 -1.94
CA TYR A 78 22.83 2.93 -1.52
C TYR A 78 23.62 2.59 -0.24
N ARG A 79 22.98 1.98 0.75
CA ARG A 79 23.65 1.58 2.00
C ARG A 79 24.73 0.52 1.80
N TRP A 80 24.56 -0.37 0.82
CA TRP A 80 25.54 -1.42 0.54
C TRP A 80 26.70 -0.94 -0.34
N PHE A 81 26.43 -0.08 -1.32
CA PHE A 81 27.40 0.25 -2.37
C PHE A 81 27.84 1.71 -2.37
N GLY A 82 27.22 2.56 -1.56
CA GLY A 82 27.49 4.00 -1.52
C GLY A 82 27.01 4.76 -2.76
N ILE A 83 26.27 4.11 -3.66
CA ILE A 83 25.77 4.66 -4.93
C ILE A 83 24.26 4.72 -4.86
N MET A 84 23.68 5.92 -4.96
CA MET A 84 22.23 6.09 -5.01
C MET A 84 21.75 5.83 -6.44
N PRO A 85 20.83 4.86 -6.67
CA PRO A 85 20.26 4.67 -8.00
C PRO A 85 19.50 5.92 -8.45
N GLU A 86 19.71 6.32 -9.70
CA GLU A 86 18.89 7.36 -10.32
C GLU A 86 17.42 6.94 -10.40
N ASP A 87 16.53 7.93 -10.34
CA ASP A 87 15.08 7.73 -10.46
C ASP A 87 14.68 7.03 -11.77
N SER A 88 15.44 7.24 -12.85
CA SER A 88 15.29 6.55 -14.13
C SER A 88 15.37 5.03 -13.98
N HIS A 89 16.40 4.53 -13.29
CA HIS A 89 16.61 3.10 -13.04
C HIS A 89 15.52 2.51 -12.14
N ILE A 90 15.10 3.24 -11.09
CA ILE A 90 14.03 2.79 -10.20
C ILE A 90 12.71 2.64 -10.98
N ASN A 91 12.40 3.62 -11.85
CA ASN A 91 11.21 3.58 -12.69
C ASN A 91 11.25 2.45 -13.73
N GLU A 92 12.43 2.11 -14.25
CA GLU A 92 12.61 0.96 -15.14
C GLU A 92 12.36 -0.36 -14.42
N ILE A 93 12.94 -0.55 -13.23
CA ILE A 93 12.70 -1.73 -12.39
C ILE A 93 11.21 -1.89 -12.07
N ILE A 94 10.53 -0.80 -11.69
CA ILE A 94 9.09 -0.80 -11.43
C ILE A 94 8.30 -1.27 -12.66
N LYS A 95 8.70 -0.88 -13.88
CA LYS A 95 8.02 -1.31 -15.11
C LYS A 95 8.23 -2.80 -15.36
N ILE A 96 9.45 -3.30 -15.16
CA ILE A 96 9.78 -4.73 -15.33
C ILE A 96 8.93 -5.56 -14.37
N LEU A 97 8.97 -5.24 -13.07
CA LEU A 97 8.27 -5.98 -12.02
C LEU A 97 6.73 -5.93 -12.12
N LYS A 98 6.16 -5.00 -12.90
CA LYS A 98 4.71 -4.95 -13.15
C LYS A 98 4.26 -5.83 -14.30
N ASN A 99 5.19 -6.27 -15.14
CA ASN A 99 4.92 -7.10 -16.30
C ASN A 99 5.23 -8.59 -16.05
N ASP A 100 5.83 -8.89 -14.89
CA ASP A 100 6.03 -10.25 -14.35
C ASP A 100 4.78 -10.73 -13.61
#